data_AF-A0A5I7Z152-F1
#
_entry.id   AF-A0A5I7Z152-F1
#
_cell.length_a   1.000
_cell.length_b   1.000
_cell.length_c   1.000
_cell.angle_alpha   90.00
_cell.angle_beta   90.00
_cell.angle_gamma   90.00
#
_symmetry.space_group_name_H-M   'P 1'
#
loop_
_entity.id
_entity.type
_entity.pdbx_description
1 polymer ?
#
loop_
_entity_poly.entity_id
_entity_poly.type
_entity_poly.pdbx_seq_one_letter_code
_entity_poly.pdbx_strand_id
1 'polypeptide(L)'
;MENTDKKYLHEIYRSIKKNSLSLFKNIDKAIVFIIFVCTFTGSWFIYSFVRTHGVKFIDLIQTNLLISFGALSFITIFVIILIFMISFFISPIIVRNLYFNFILKEKIKKNKNRKILYFTYYASCGVIAFVFFYNFTCGLLLLFILVACYHFIIIQNPFCYKKLFKTIKLFISTALLIIIPCLILLFLSITLNFNIEGSLTFNSILQAAFILFTIIILAGTGFADRHQRIRDTKNRIQYYLIFSVAICLYMFTAFSAGISEKIVDLIGLGYQYRCYYDTDLNQYLIPDEFIQDKFNNKTKLFVVADIDGKMYIAPKNKRTTSFYFTAKELAQVSCNK
;
A
#
# COMPACT_ATOMS: atom_id res chain seq x y z
N MET A 1 43.71 -24.72 -2.98
CA MET A 1 42.57 -23.89 -2.55
C MET A 1 41.47 -23.77 -3.62
N GLU A 2 41.75 -24.15 -4.88
CA GLU A 2 40.84 -23.99 -6.05
C GLU A 2 39.72 -25.06 -6.19
N ASN A 3 39.83 -26.19 -5.49
CA ASN A 3 38.98 -27.37 -5.71
C ASN A 3 37.66 -27.34 -4.90
N THR A 4 37.62 -26.58 -3.81
CA THR A 4 36.44 -26.38 -2.95
C THR A 4 35.41 -25.45 -3.59
N ASP A 5 35.84 -24.41 -4.31
CA ASP A 5 34.94 -23.46 -4.97
C ASP A 5 34.24 -24.07 -6.20
N LYS A 6 34.96 -24.89 -6.99
CA LYS A 6 34.36 -25.65 -8.11
C LYS A 6 33.29 -26.63 -7.64
N LYS A 7 33.53 -27.31 -6.52
CA LYS A 7 32.57 -28.27 -5.94
C LYS A 7 31.32 -27.55 -5.41
N TYR A 8 31.50 -26.39 -4.78
CA TYR A 8 30.39 -25.55 -4.29
C TYR A 8 29.55 -24.98 -5.44
N LEU A 9 30.18 -24.43 -6.48
CA LEU A 9 29.50 -23.96 -7.69
C LEU A 9 28.72 -25.09 -8.39
N HIS A 10 29.27 -26.30 -8.42
CA HIS A 10 28.59 -27.45 -9.03
C HIS A 10 27.36 -27.90 -8.23
N GLU A 11 27.41 -27.85 -6.90
CA GLU A 11 26.24 -28.09 -6.03
C GLU A 11 25.15 -27.02 -6.20
N ILE A 12 25.52 -25.73 -6.28
CA ILE A 12 24.58 -24.65 -6.56
C ILE A 12 23.92 -24.87 -7.92
N TYR A 13 24.70 -25.18 -8.96
CA TYR A 13 24.17 -25.45 -10.29
C TYR A 13 23.20 -26.65 -10.30
N ARG A 14 23.54 -27.74 -9.60
CA ARG A 14 22.68 -28.92 -9.50
C ARG A 14 21.39 -28.63 -8.73
N SER A 15 21.45 -27.81 -7.68
CA SER A 15 20.29 -27.33 -6.92
C SER A 15 19.38 -26.44 -7.77
N ILE A 16 19.94 -25.47 -8.49
CA ILE A 16 19.21 -24.59 -9.42
C ILE A 16 18.54 -25.43 -10.51
N LYS A 17 19.27 -26.37 -11.14
CA LYS A 17 18.73 -27.26 -12.16
C LYS A 17 17.60 -28.13 -11.64
N LYS A 18 17.70 -28.65 -10.41
CA LYS A 18 16.65 -29.47 -9.79
C LYS A 18 15.40 -28.63 -9.48
N ASN A 19 15.58 -27.43 -8.93
CA ASN A 19 14.48 -26.51 -8.63
C ASN A 19 13.81 -25.99 -9.89
N SER A 20 14.57 -25.65 -10.93
CA SER A 20 14.01 -25.24 -12.22
C SER A 20 13.24 -26.38 -12.88
N LEU A 21 13.76 -27.62 -12.88
CA LEU A 21 13.03 -28.78 -13.41
C LEU A 21 11.71 -29.02 -12.65
N SER A 22 11.72 -28.85 -11.32
CA SER A 22 10.52 -28.96 -10.49
C SER A 22 9.51 -27.85 -10.76
N LEU A 23 9.97 -26.63 -11.05
CA LEU A 23 9.15 -25.51 -11.49
C LEU A 23 8.52 -25.82 -12.85
N PHE A 24 9.33 -26.22 -13.84
CA PHE A 24 8.87 -26.59 -15.19
C PHE A 24 7.82 -27.71 -15.17
N LYS A 25 8.02 -28.74 -14.33
CA LYS A 25 7.04 -29.82 -14.15
C LYS A 25 5.71 -29.37 -13.55
N ASN A 26 5.65 -28.20 -12.91
CA ASN A 26 4.44 -27.66 -12.30
C ASN A 26 4.01 -26.32 -12.94
N ILE A 27 4.54 -25.97 -14.12
CA ILE A 27 4.19 -24.71 -14.81
C ILE A 27 2.70 -24.66 -15.09
N ASP A 28 2.09 -25.76 -15.56
CA ASP A 28 0.65 -25.78 -15.88
C ASP A 28 -0.21 -25.45 -14.65
N LYS A 29 0.15 -26.01 -13.49
CA LYS A 29 -0.51 -25.72 -12.21
C LYS A 29 -0.30 -24.26 -11.78
N ALA A 30 0.90 -23.72 -12.00
CA ALA A 30 1.21 -22.33 -11.68
C ALA A 30 0.43 -21.36 -12.59
N ILE A 31 0.32 -21.66 -13.89
CA ILE A 31 -0.47 -20.87 -14.85
C ILE A 31 -1.95 -20.87 -14.44
N VAL A 32 -2.52 -22.05 -14.15
CA VAL A 32 -3.92 -22.17 -13.69
C VAL A 32 -4.14 -21.37 -12.41
N PHE A 33 -3.21 -21.44 -11.45
CA PHE A 33 -3.28 -20.66 -10.23
C PHE A 33 -3.20 -19.15 -10.48
N ILE A 34 -2.31 -18.70 -11.36
CA ILE A 34 -2.20 -17.27 -11.74
C ILE A 34 -3.51 -16.79 -12.38
N ILE A 35 -4.07 -17.55 -13.32
CA ILE A 35 -5.35 -17.21 -13.97
C ILE A 35 -6.47 -17.13 -12.93
N PHE A 36 -6.53 -18.07 -11.99
CA PHE A 36 -7.49 -18.06 -10.90
C PHE A 36 -7.35 -16.80 -10.02
N VAL A 37 -6.12 -16.49 -9.59
CA VAL A 37 -5.84 -15.30 -8.77
C VAL A 37 -6.17 -14.02 -9.54
N CYS A 38 -5.81 -13.90 -10.81
CA CYS A 38 -6.15 -12.75 -11.65
C CYS A 38 -7.68 -12.62 -11.80
N THR A 39 -8.39 -13.71 -12.03
CA THR A 39 -9.85 -13.66 -12.19
C THR A 39 -10.54 -13.23 -10.89
N PHE A 40 -10.11 -13.79 -9.75
CA PHE A 40 -10.65 -13.45 -8.43
C PHE A 40 -10.38 -11.99 -8.05
N THR A 41 -9.13 -11.55 -8.20
CA THR A 41 -8.73 -10.16 -7.92
C THR A 41 -9.40 -9.19 -8.88
N GLY A 42 -9.43 -9.49 -10.17
CA GLY A 42 -10.13 -8.71 -11.19
C GLY A 42 -11.60 -8.52 -10.84
N SER A 43 -12.29 -9.59 -10.47
CA SER A 43 -13.70 -9.54 -10.03
C SER A 43 -13.89 -8.64 -8.81
N TRP A 44 -12.98 -8.73 -7.82
CA TRP A 44 -13.03 -7.91 -6.62
C TRP A 44 -12.87 -6.41 -6.92
N PHE A 45 -11.89 -6.04 -7.74
CA PHE A 45 -11.66 -4.62 -8.09
C PHE A 45 -12.76 -4.07 -9.00
N ILE A 46 -13.27 -4.87 -9.95
CA ILE A 46 -14.43 -4.48 -10.77
C ILE A 46 -15.67 -4.26 -9.89
N TYR A 47 -15.91 -5.15 -8.93
CA TYR A 47 -17.02 -4.99 -7.98
C TYR A 47 -16.88 -3.72 -7.14
N SER A 48 -15.66 -3.44 -6.64
CA SER A 48 -15.39 -2.20 -5.91
C SER A 48 -15.63 -0.95 -6.76
N PHE A 49 -15.17 -0.96 -8.02
CA PHE A 49 -15.39 0.13 -8.97
C PHE A 49 -16.89 0.36 -9.22
N VAL A 50 -17.63 -0.70 -9.53
CA VAL A 50 -19.07 -0.66 -9.77
C VAL A 50 -19.83 -0.07 -8.59
N ARG A 51 -19.53 -0.55 -7.38
CA ARG A 51 -20.18 -0.08 -6.16
C ARG A 51 -19.86 1.39 -5.89
N THR A 52 -18.62 1.79 -6.12
CA THR A 52 -18.16 3.16 -5.85
C THR A 52 -18.72 4.15 -6.86
N HIS A 53 -18.74 3.79 -8.14
CA HIS A 53 -19.04 4.71 -9.22
C HIS A 53 -20.44 4.56 -9.80
N GLY A 54 -21.21 3.52 -9.49
CA GLY A 54 -22.60 3.35 -9.97
C GLY A 54 -22.72 2.77 -11.39
N VAL A 55 -21.65 2.15 -11.92
CA VAL A 55 -21.67 1.45 -13.21
C VAL A 55 -22.34 0.09 -13.03
N LYS A 56 -23.07 -0.43 -14.03
CA LYS A 56 -23.69 -1.76 -13.91
C LYS A 56 -22.63 -2.86 -13.98
N PHE A 57 -22.64 -3.75 -12.99
CA PHE A 57 -21.67 -4.85 -12.91
C PHE A 57 -21.71 -5.75 -14.14
N ILE A 58 -22.90 -6.08 -14.63
CA ILE A 58 -23.13 -6.99 -15.77
C ILE A 58 -22.37 -6.54 -17.03
N ASP A 59 -22.25 -5.22 -17.26
CA ASP A 59 -21.56 -4.70 -18.44
C ASP A 59 -20.04 -4.94 -18.35
N LEU A 60 -19.48 -5.00 -17.13
CA LEU A 60 -18.04 -5.15 -16.89
C LEU A 60 -17.56 -6.60 -16.74
N ILE A 61 -18.48 -7.59 -16.69
CA ILE A 61 -18.13 -9.02 -16.60
C ILE A 61 -17.74 -9.55 -17.99
N GLN A 62 -16.67 -9.02 -18.56
CA GLN A 62 -16.08 -9.53 -19.79
C GLN A 62 -14.76 -10.22 -19.47
N THR A 63 -14.46 -11.34 -20.14
CA THR A 63 -13.26 -12.14 -19.84
C THR A 63 -11.96 -11.35 -20.00
N ASN A 64 -11.87 -10.53 -21.05
CA ASN A 64 -10.76 -9.60 -21.29
C ASN A 64 -10.61 -8.56 -20.17
N LEU A 65 -11.71 -7.95 -19.70
CA LEU A 65 -11.69 -6.97 -18.62
C LEU A 65 -11.32 -7.62 -17.29
N LEU A 66 -11.91 -8.77 -16.95
CA LEU A 66 -11.59 -9.52 -15.74
C LEU A 66 -10.10 -9.87 -15.65
N ILE A 67 -9.53 -10.40 -16.73
CA ILE A 67 -8.11 -10.76 -16.76
C ILE A 67 -7.23 -9.51 -16.70
N SER A 68 -7.58 -8.45 -17.43
CA SER A 68 -6.79 -7.20 -17.45
C SER A 68 -6.80 -6.47 -16.10
N PHE A 69 -7.97 -6.35 -15.47
CA PHE A 69 -8.09 -5.82 -14.10
C PHE A 69 -7.33 -6.67 -13.10
N GLY A 70 -7.44 -8.00 -13.22
CA GLY A 70 -6.69 -8.95 -12.41
C GLY A 70 -5.18 -8.80 -12.52
N ALA A 71 -4.67 -8.73 -13.74
CA ALA A 71 -3.24 -8.60 -13.99
C ALA A 71 -2.69 -7.26 -13.49
N LEU A 72 -3.35 -6.13 -13.81
CA LEU A 72 -2.89 -4.80 -13.39
C LEU A 72 -3.00 -4.60 -11.88
N SER A 73 -4.08 -5.09 -11.26
CA SER A 73 -4.20 -5.06 -9.79
C SER A 73 -3.13 -5.92 -9.13
N PHE A 74 -2.87 -7.12 -9.65
CA PHE A 74 -1.82 -8.00 -9.14
C PHE A 74 -0.42 -7.35 -9.24
N ILE A 75 -0.09 -6.74 -10.38
CA ILE A 75 1.17 -5.99 -10.55
C ILE A 75 1.26 -4.85 -9.53
N THR A 76 0.20 -4.06 -9.39
CA THR A 76 0.16 -2.94 -8.44
C THR A 76 0.38 -3.42 -7.01
N ILE A 77 -0.30 -4.50 -6.60
CA ILE A 77 -0.15 -5.08 -5.27
C ILE A 77 1.24 -5.67 -5.06
N PHE A 78 1.81 -6.31 -6.09
CA PHE A 78 3.16 -6.85 -6.03
C PHE A 78 4.22 -5.76 -5.80
N VAL A 79 4.10 -4.61 -6.48
CA VAL A 79 4.96 -3.44 -6.23
C VAL A 79 4.84 -2.96 -4.79
N ILE A 80 3.62 -2.92 -4.24
CA ILE A 80 3.37 -2.53 -2.86
C ILE A 80 4.02 -3.51 -1.88
N ILE A 81 3.84 -4.82 -2.10
CA ILE A 81 4.49 -5.88 -1.28
C ILE A 81 6.00 -5.70 -1.30
N LEU A 82 6.62 -5.45 -2.46
CA LEU A 82 8.06 -5.23 -2.58
C LEU A 82 8.56 -4.09 -1.70
N ILE A 83 7.83 -2.98 -1.66
CA ILE A 83 8.16 -1.82 -0.81
C ILE A 83 8.11 -2.21 0.67
N PHE A 84 7.06 -2.90 1.07
CA PHE A 84 6.93 -3.40 2.43
C PHE A 84 8.02 -4.40 2.81
N MET A 85 8.43 -5.26 1.88
CA MET A 85 9.54 -6.19 2.08
C MET A 85 10.86 -5.44 2.35
N ILE A 86 11.13 -4.35 1.63
CA ILE A 86 12.30 -3.48 1.91
C ILE A 86 12.19 -2.90 3.33
N SER A 87 11.02 -2.41 3.72
CA SER A 87 10.79 -1.90 5.08
C SER A 87 10.96 -2.99 6.15
N PHE A 88 10.58 -4.23 5.87
CA PHE A 88 10.80 -5.38 6.76
C PHE A 88 12.27 -5.75 6.91
N PHE A 89 13.13 -5.45 5.95
CA PHE A 89 14.58 -5.62 6.11
C PHE A 89 15.20 -4.51 6.97
N ILE A 90 14.70 -3.28 6.86
CA ILE A 90 15.20 -2.12 7.63
C ILE A 90 14.75 -2.20 9.10
N SER A 91 13.52 -2.65 9.34
CA SER A 91 12.90 -2.63 10.66
C SER A 91 13.69 -3.38 11.75
N PRO A 92 14.17 -4.62 11.53
CA PRO A 92 15.02 -5.32 12.49
C PRO A 92 16.28 -4.56 12.85
N ILE A 93 16.86 -3.77 11.95
CA ILE A 93 18.06 -2.97 12.24
C ILE A 93 17.73 -1.90 13.28
N ILE A 94 16.62 -1.18 13.08
CA ILE A 94 16.11 -0.14 13.98
C ILE A 94 15.75 -0.76 15.35
N VAL A 95 14.97 -1.83 15.32
CA VAL A 95 14.50 -2.60 16.49
C VAL A 95 15.66 -3.19 17.29
N ARG A 96 16.65 -3.78 16.62
CA ARG A 96 17.83 -4.38 17.24
C ARG A 96 18.71 -3.31 17.87
N ASN A 97 18.86 -2.16 17.22
CA ASN A 97 19.57 -1.01 17.78
C ASN A 97 18.89 -0.53 19.07
N LEU A 98 17.57 -0.36 19.07
CA LEU A 98 16.76 -0.01 20.25
C LEU A 98 16.88 -1.06 21.37
N TYR A 99 16.75 -2.33 21.04
CA TYR A 99 16.73 -3.41 22.02
C TYR A 99 18.09 -3.70 22.67
N PHE A 100 19.16 -3.86 21.88
CA PHE A 100 20.47 -4.23 22.39
C PHE A 100 21.24 -3.05 23.00
N ASN A 101 21.09 -1.83 22.48
CA ASN A 101 21.83 -0.69 23.02
C ASN A 101 21.20 -0.06 24.26
N PHE A 102 19.89 -0.22 24.47
CA PHE A 102 19.19 0.36 25.61
C PHE A 102 18.69 -0.67 26.62
N ILE A 103 17.91 -1.67 26.20
CA ILE A 103 17.20 -2.54 27.15
C ILE A 103 18.09 -3.66 27.70
N LEU A 104 18.97 -4.23 26.86
CA LEU A 104 19.80 -5.37 27.28
C LEU A 104 20.99 -4.95 28.16
N LYS A 105 21.48 -3.72 27.98
CA LYS A 105 22.59 -3.13 28.74
C LYS A 105 22.18 -2.51 30.09
N GLU A 106 20.88 -2.37 30.36
CA GLU A 106 20.33 -1.75 31.58
C GLU A 106 19.74 -2.79 32.55
N LYS A 107 19.71 -2.45 33.85
CA LYS A 107 19.48 -3.35 35.02
C LYS A 107 18.08 -4.00 35.14
N ILE A 108 17.25 -4.03 34.09
CA ILE A 108 15.91 -4.64 34.16
C ILE A 108 16.08 -6.16 34.28
N LYS A 109 16.09 -6.72 35.49
CA LYS A 109 16.47 -8.14 35.72
C LYS A 109 15.48 -9.17 35.13
N LYS A 110 14.19 -8.83 34.95
CA LYS A 110 13.15 -9.77 34.49
C LYS A 110 12.86 -9.66 32.99
N ASN A 111 12.97 -10.78 32.27
CA ASN A 111 12.66 -10.87 30.82
C ASN A 111 11.20 -10.46 30.50
N LYS A 112 10.24 -10.82 31.36
CA LYS A 112 8.82 -10.44 31.20
C LYS A 112 8.64 -8.92 31.20
N ASN A 113 9.25 -8.21 32.16
CA ASN A 113 9.16 -6.76 32.25
C ASN A 113 9.84 -6.07 31.06
N ARG A 114 10.97 -6.61 30.56
CA ARG A 114 11.61 -6.12 29.33
C ARG A 114 10.69 -6.24 28.11
N LYS A 115 9.93 -7.34 27.99
CA LYS A 115 8.98 -7.54 26.89
C LYS A 115 7.79 -6.58 26.97
N ILE A 116 7.24 -6.38 28.18
CA ILE A 116 6.13 -5.45 28.41
C ILE A 116 6.55 -4.02 28.06
N LEU A 117 7.66 -3.54 28.63
CA LEU A 117 8.16 -2.18 28.39
C LEU A 117 8.44 -1.92 26.91
N TYR A 118 8.98 -2.91 26.21
CA TYR A 118 9.18 -2.84 24.78
C TYR A 118 7.85 -2.76 24.02
N PHE A 119 6.89 -3.64 24.31
CA PHE A 119 5.59 -3.63 23.65
C PHE A 119 4.84 -2.31 23.85
N THR A 120 4.84 -1.78 25.08
CA THR A 120 4.19 -0.49 25.39
C THR A 120 4.82 0.67 24.62
N TYR A 121 6.12 0.62 24.33
CA TYR A 121 6.80 1.64 23.54
C TYR A 121 6.44 1.64 22.06
N TYR A 122 6.33 0.46 21.43
CA TYR A 122 5.87 0.42 20.04
C TYR A 122 4.40 0.77 19.92
N ALA A 123 3.59 0.35 20.89
CA ALA A 123 2.20 0.79 20.97
C ALA A 123 2.10 2.31 21.10
N SER A 124 2.91 2.95 21.96
CA SER A 124 2.94 4.41 22.08
C SER A 124 3.47 5.08 20.82
N CYS A 125 4.49 4.54 20.15
CA CYS A 125 4.93 5.06 18.84
C CYS A 125 3.80 5.01 17.80
N GLY A 126 2.99 3.95 17.81
CA GLY A 126 1.82 3.83 16.96
C GLY A 126 0.78 4.93 17.22
N VAL A 127 0.43 5.15 18.50
CA VAL A 127 -0.50 6.22 18.90
C VAL A 127 0.06 7.60 18.54
N ILE A 128 1.36 7.83 18.75
CA ILE A 128 2.01 9.09 18.38
C ILE A 128 1.95 9.32 16.88
N ALA A 129 2.20 8.29 16.07
CA ALA A 129 2.11 8.42 14.61
C ALA A 129 0.67 8.71 14.14
N PHE A 130 -0.33 8.13 14.80
CA PHE A 130 -1.73 8.46 14.57
C PHE A 130 -2.02 9.95 14.87
N VAL A 131 -1.55 10.47 16.01
CA VAL A 131 -1.71 11.89 16.34
C VAL A 131 -0.92 12.77 15.36
N PHE A 132 0.28 12.35 14.97
CA PHE A 132 1.15 13.05 14.03
C PHE A 132 0.50 13.23 12.65
N PHE A 133 -0.33 12.26 12.22
CA PHE A 133 -1.08 12.33 10.97
C PHE A 133 -2.08 13.49 10.93
N TYR A 134 -2.80 13.70 12.04
CA TYR A 134 -3.81 14.77 12.13
C TYR A 134 -3.26 16.11 12.60
N ASN A 135 -2.25 16.07 13.48
CA ASN A 135 -1.65 17.26 14.05
C ASN A 135 -0.15 17.05 14.32
N PHE A 136 0.65 17.60 13.43
CA PHE A 136 2.11 17.52 13.47
C PHE A 136 2.70 18.07 14.78
N THR A 137 2.24 19.22 15.27
CA THR A 137 2.81 19.86 16.46
C THR A 137 2.51 19.05 17.72
N CYS A 138 1.28 18.58 17.88
CA CYS A 138 0.91 17.69 18.99
C CYS A 138 1.67 16.36 18.94
N GLY A 139 1.81 15.75 17.76
CA GLY A 139 2.56 14.50 17.59
C GLY A 139 4.04 14.67 17.93
N LEU A 140 4.66 15.76 17.53
CA LEU A 140 6.06 16.07 17.79
C LEU A 140 6.32 16.33 19.29
N LEU A 141 5.39 17.00 19.97
CA LEU A 141 5.44 17.18 21.42
C LEU A 141 5.32 15.84 22.16
N LEU A 142 4.39 14.97 21.75
CA LEU A 142 4.24 13.63 22.33
C LEU A 142 5.48 12.75 22.09
N LEU A 143 6.14 12.88 20.93
CA LEU A 143 7.40 12.19 20.65
C LEU A 143 8.50 12.60 21.63
N PHE A 144 8.64 13.91 21.89
CA PHE A 144 9.62 14.40 22.87
C PHE A 144 9.29 13.91 24.28
N ILE A 145 8.02 13.93 24.70
CA ILE A 145 7.58 13.38 25.98
C ILE A 145 7.95 11.90 26.06
N LEU A 146 7.64 11.10 25.03
CA LEU A 146 7.94 9.68 25.04
C LEU A 146 9.43 9.42 25.21
N VAL A 147 10.28 10.10 24.45
CA VAL A 147 11.75 9.93 24.51
C VAL A 147 12.30 10.38 25.86
N ALA A 148 11.79 11.49 26.41
CA ALA A 148 12.18 11.96 27.74
C ALA A 148 11.76 10.96 28.83
N CYS A 149 10.51 10.50 28.85
CA CYS A 149 10.04 9.47 29.78
C CYS A 149 10.89 8.20 29.68
N TYR A 150 11.18 7.74 28.46
CA TYR A 150 12.04 6.56 28.26
C TYR A 150 13.47 6.78 28.76
N HIS A 151 14.04 7.97 28.55
CA HIS A 151 15.34 8.35 29.07
C HIS A 151 15.38 8.28 30.60
N PHE A 152 14.42 8.91 31.29
CA PHE A 152 14.40 8.95 32.75
C PHE A 152 14.01 7.62 33.41
N ILE A 153 13.16 6.81 32.78
CA ILE A 153 12.73 5.52 33.33
C ILE A 153 13.83 4.45 33.19
N ILE A 154 14.60 4.47 32.09
CA ILE A 154 15.49 3.37 31.73
C ILE A 154 16.94 3.65 32.11
N ILE A 155 17.40 4.91 32.03
CA ILE A 155 18.81 5.26 32.18
C ILE A 155 19.10 5.74 33.59
N GLN A 156 19.92 4.98 34.34
CA GLN A 156 20.46 5.45 35.63
C GLN A 156 21.40 6.64 35.40
N ASN A 157 21.39 7.68 36.24
CA ASN A 157 22.19 8.91 36.08
C ASN A 157 22.03 9.58 34.70
N PRO A 158 20.85 10.20 34.43
CA PRO A 158 20.45 10.67 33.11
C PRO A 158 21.32 11.82 32.56
N PHE A 159 22.07 12.52 33.40
CA PHE A 159 22.84 13.71 33.03
C PHE A 159 24.28 13.42 32.53
N CYS A 160 24.67 12.15 32.39
CA CYS A 160 26.01 11.82 31.85
C CYS A 160 26.06 12.00 30.32
N TYR A 161 27.07 12.71 29.80
CA TYR A 161 27.23 12.99 28.36
C TYR A 161 27.20 11.74 27.47
N LYS A 162 27.88 10.66 27.87
CA LYS A 162 27.86 9.38 27.14
C LYS A 162 26.46 8.76 27.06
N LYS A 163 25.59 9.05 28.03
CA LYS A 163 24.20 8.56 28.09
C LYS A 163 23.27 9.46 27.29
N LEU A 164 23.53 10.76 27.26
CA LEU A 164 22.83 11.74 26.43
C LEU A 164 22.99 11.44 24.93
N PHE A 165 24.19 11.04 24.48
CA PHE A 165 24.42 10.57 23.11
C PHE A 165 23.62 9.31 22.76
N LYS A 166 23.39 8.42 23.74
CA LYS A 166 22.47 7.29 23.55
C LYS A 166 21.06 7.83 23.35
N THR A 167 20.55 8.72 24.19
CA THR A 167 19.21 9.32 24.04
C THR A 167 18.98 9.96 22.68
N ILE A 168 19.98 10.64 22.12
CA ILE A 168 19.92 11.18 20.75
C ILE A 168 19.76 10.05 19.72
N LYS A 169 20.52 8.95 19.84
CA LYS A 169 20.34 7.77 18.98
C LYS A 169 18.96 7.14 19.14
N LEU A 170 18.39 7.14 20.34
CA LEU A 170 17.02 6.68 20.61
C LEU A 170 16.03 7.54 19.83
N PHE A 171 16.13 8.86 19.97
CA PHE A 171 15.30 9.84 19.28
C PHE A 171 15.34 9.67 17.76
N ILE A 172 16.54 9.55 17.18
CA ILE A 172 16.71 9.33 15.74
C ILE A 172 16.07 8.01 15.30
N SER A 173 16.26 6.94 16.08
CA SER A 173 15.68 5.63 15.77
C SER A 173 14.14 5.64 15.84
N THR A 174 13.55 6.33 16.83
CA THR A 174 12.09 6.51 16.92
C THR A 174 11.53 7.38 15.82
N ALA A 175 12.22 8.47 15.48
CA ALA A 175 11.80 9.36 14.41
C ALA A 175 11.79 8.60 13.08
N LEU A 176 12.84 7.82 12.79
CA LEU A 176 12.89 6.96 11.61
C LEU A 176 11.75 5.94 11.58
N LEU A 177 11.42 5.31 12.71
CA LEU A 177 10.32 4.34 12.80
C LEU A 177 8.96 4.98 12.47
N ILE A 178 8.74 6.24 12.83
CA ILE A 178 7.49 6.97 12.54
C ILE A 178 7.48 7.50 11.10
N ILE A 179 8.61 8.00 10.62
CA ILE A 179 8.74 8.60 9.28
C ILE A 179 8.57 7.55 8.17
N ILE A 180 9.10 6.33 8.34
CA ILE A 180 9.01 5.27 7.32
C ILE A 180 7.55 4.97 6.90
N PRO A 181 6.62 4.66 7.81
CA PRO A 181 5.19 4.49 7.49
C PRO A 181 4.58 5.70 6.78
N CYS A 182 4.93 6.93 7.18
CA CYS A 182 4.43 8.14 6.53
C CYS A 182 4.96 8.27 5.10
N LEU A 183 6.24 7.94 4.86
CA LEU A 183 6.82 7.90 3.52
C LEU A 183 6.18 6.82 2.64
N ILE A 184 5.87 5.65 3.21
CA ILE A 184 5.14 4.58 2.52
C ILE A 184 3.75 5.09 2.11
N LEU A 185 3.02 5.73 3.03
CA LEU A 185 1.70 6.29 2.71
C LEU A 185 1.78 7.38 1.64
N LEU A 186 2.77 8.28 1.70
CA LEU A 186 3.00 9.31 0.68
C LEU A 186 3.29 8.69 -0.68
N PHE A 187 4.16 7.68 -0.72
CA PHE A 187 4.45 6.94 -1.95
C PHE A 187 3.19 6.27 -2.50
N LEU A 188 2.37 5.65 -1.65
CA LEU A 188 1.10 5.05 -2.05
C LEU A 188 0.12 6.10 -2.55
N SER A 189 0.04 7.28 -1.93
CA SER A 189 -0.82 8.39 -2.36
C SER A 189 -0.46 8.84 -3.78
N ILE A 190 0.83 9.01 -4.07
CA ILE A 190 1.31 9.35 -5.42
C ILE A 190 1.05 8.20 -6.40
N THR A 191 1.36 6.97 -6.00
CA THR A 191 1.28 5.79 -6.86
C THR A 191 -0.15 5.38 -7.17
N LEU A 192 -1.08 5.60 -6.24
CA LEU A 192 -2.49 5.23 -6.37
C LEU A 192 -3.40 6.45 -6.59
N ASN A 193 -2.81 7.65 -6.69
CA ASN A 193 -3.48 8.92 -6.95
C ASN A 193 -4.67 9.22 -6.02
N PHE A 194 -4.52 8.91 -4.72
CA PHE A 194 -5.49 9.31 -3.70
C PHE A 194 -4.95 10.48 -2.88
N ASN A 195 -5.84 11.34 -2.42
CA ASN A 195 -5.47 12.46 -1.55
C ASN A 195 -5.28 11.98 -0.10
N ILE A 196 -4.23 12.48 0.54
CA ILE A 196 -4.07 12.33 1.98
C ILE A 196 -5.01 13.34 2.66
N GLU A 197 -6.03 12.82 3.33
CA GLU A 197 -7.07 13.64 3.93
C GLU A 197 -6.70 13.96 5.38
N GLY A 198 -6.56 15.25 5.72
CA GLY A 198 -6.27 15.71 7.08
C GLY A 198 -7.53 15.92 7.94
N SER A 199 -8.72 15.91 7.34
CA SER A 199 -10.01 16.00 8.03
C SER A 199 -10.48 14.63 8.52
N LEU A 200 -11.26 14.56 9.61
CA LEU A 200 -11.84 13.34 10.19
C LEU A 200 -12.93 12.72 9.28
N THR A 201 -12.50 12.10 8.18
CA THR A 201 -13.36 11.33 7.26
C THR A 201 -13.11 9.84 7.45
N PHE A 202 -13.98 8.99 6.91
CA PHE A 202 -13.77 7.54 6.94
C PHE A 202 -12.45 7.14 6.25
N ASN A 203 -12.11 7.80 5.13
CA ASN A 203 -10.87 7.55 4.39
C ASN A 203 -9.63 7.98 5.20
N SER A 204 -9.69 9.14 5.88
CA SER A 204 -8.58 9.58 6.74
C SER A 204 -8.36 8.61 7.90
N ILE A 205 -9.42 8.05 8.48
CA ILE A 205 -9.35 7.06 9.56
C ILE A 205 -8.68 5.79 9.06
N LEU A 206 -9.04 5.32 7.85
CA LEU A 206 -8.35 4.20 7.24
C LEU A 206 -6.86 4.50 7.03
N GLN A 207 -6.50 5.64 6.43
CA GLN A 207 -5.11 6.04 6.20
C GLN A 207 -4.30 6.14 7.52
N ALA A 208 -4.89 6.68 8.58
CA ALA A 208 -4.25 6.75 9.89
C ALA A 208 -4.10 5.36 10.54
N ALA A 209 -5.11 4.49 10.40
CA ALA A 209 -5.05 3.10 10.86
C ALA A 209 -3.97 2.30 10.11
N PHE A 210 -3.75 2.59 8.83
CA PHE A 210 -2.67 2.00 8.03
C PHE A 210 -1.29 2.36 8.59
N ILE A 211 -1.05 3.62 8.95
CA ILE A 211 0.20 4.06 9.58
C ILE A 211 0.43 3.30 10.89
N LEU A 212 -0.59 3.25 11.75
CA LEU A 212 -0.56 2.53 13.03
C LEU A 212 -0.22 1.05 12.82
N PHE A 213 -0.93 0.39 11.91
CA PHE A 213 -0.75 -1.03 11.61
C PHE A 213 0.65 -1.32 11.06
N THR A 214 1.15 -0.45 10.20
CA THR A 214 2.51 -0.55 9.63
C THR A 214 3.57 -0.48 10.73
N ILE A 215 3.43 0.42 11.71
CA ILE A 215 4.35 0.50 12.85
C ILE A 215 4.32 -0.78 13.69
N ILE A 216 3.13 -1.32 13.96
CA ILE A 216 2.98 -2.56 14.73
C ILE A 216 3.63 -3.73 13.99
N ILE A 217 3.46 -3.84 12.68
CA ILE A 217 4.10 -4.88 11.87
C ILE A 217 5.63 -4.70 11.87
N LEU A 218 6.12 -3.48 11.68
CA LEU A 218 7.55 -3.20 11.73
C LEU A 218 8.13 -3.59 13.11
N ALA A 219 7.41 -3.26 14.19
CA ALA A 219 7.77 -3.67 15.55
C ALA A 219 7.79 -5.20 15.73
N GLY A 220 6.75 -5.88 15.24
CA GLY A 220 6.57 -7.33 15.34
C GLY A 220 7.62 -8.10 14.56
N THR A 221 7.91 -7.68 13.33
CA THR A 221 8.97 -8.27 12.48
C THR A 221 10.34 -8.15 13.12
N GLY A 222 10.67 -7.00 13.70
CA GLY A 222 11.92 -6.85 14.46
C GLY A 222 11.97 -7.68 15.74
N PHE A 223 10.83 -7.90 16.42
CA PHE A 223 10.78 -8.76 17.60
C PHE A 223 10.96 -10.25 17.26
N ALA A 224 10.36 -10.70 16.15
CA ALA A 224 10.56 -12.06 15.64
C ALA A 224 12.03 -12.32 15.31
N ASP A 225 12.70 -11.35 14.65
CA ASP A 225 14.12 -11.45 14.31
C ASP A 225 15.04 -11.45 15.56
N ARG A 226 14.62 -10.81 16.67
CA ARG A 226 15.37 -10.85 17.94
C ARG A 226 15.52 -12.26 18.52
N HIS A 227 14.50 -13.11 18.37
CA HIS A 227 14.53 -14.48 18.93
C HIS A 227 15.24 -15.47 18.01
N GLN A 228 15.47 -15.11 16.74
CA GLN A 228 16.15 -15.95 15.79
C GLN A 228 17.66 -15.65 15.84
N ARG A 229 18.47 -16.65 16.19
CA ARG A 229 19.91 -16.58 15.93
C ARG A 229 20.10 -16.37 14.43
N ILE A 230 21.13 -15.61 14.04
CA ILE A 230 21.50 -15.22 12.66
C ILE A 230 21.46 -16.36 11.62
N ARG A 231 21.40 -17.64 12.04
CA ARG A 231 21.34 -18.84 11.19
C ARG A 231 19.93 -19.27 10.73
N ASP A 232 18.84 -18.83 11.36
CA ASP A 232 17.47 -19.31 11.03
C ASP A 232 16.72 -18.42 10.00
N THR A 233 17.35 -18.22 8.84
CA THR A 233 16.81 -17.37 7.76
C THR A 233 15.45 -17.85 7.23
N LYS A 234 15.18 -19.16 7.30
CA LYS A 234 13.93 -19.77 6.81
C LYS A 234 12.71 -19.34 7.63
N ASN A 235 12.81 -19.34 8.96
CA ASN A 235 11.71 -18.93 9.84
C ASN A 235 11.47 -17.41 9.73
N ARG A 236 12.52 -16.62 9.51
CA ARG A 236 12.41 -15.16 9.29
C ARG A 236 11.58 -14.82 8.05
N ILE A 237 11.88 -15.48 6.93
CA ILE A 237 11.15 -15.29 5.67
C ILE A 237 9.68 -15.68 5.84
N GLN A 238 9.38 -16.75 6.59
CA GLN A 238 8.01 -17.15 6.88
C GLN A 238 7.24 -16.07 7.66
N TYR A 239 7.84 -15.45 8.68
CA TYR A 239 7.19 -14.35 9.39
C TYR A 239 6.92 -13.14 8.48
N TYR A 240 7.88 -12.77 7.63
CA TYR A 240 7.69 -11.67 6.68
C TYR A 240 6.57 -11.96 5.68
N LEU A 241 6.49 -13.20 5.20
CA LEU A 241 5.39 -13.63 4.33
C LEU A 241 4.03 -13.54 5.04
N ILE A 242 3.90 -14.01 6.28
CA ILE A 242 2.64 -13.91 7.04
C ILE A 242 2.22 -12.45 7.22
N PHE A 243 3.14 -11.57 7.59
CA PHE A 243 2.84 -10.14 7.74
C PHE A 243 2.53 -9.46 6.40
N SER A 244 3.15 -9.87 5.30
CA SER A 244 2.81 -9.38 3.96
C SER A 244 1.38 -9.72 3.56
N VAL A 245 0.87 -10.90 3.93
CA VAL A 245 -0.52 -11.30 3.65
C VAL A 245 -1.50 -10.35 4.33
N ALA A 246 -1.24 -9.98 5.60
CA ALA A 246 -2.09 -9.04 6.32
C ALA A 246 -2.11 -7.64 5.67
N ILE A 247 -0.95 -7.17 5.19
CA ILE A 247 -0.87 -5.92 4.41
C ILE A 247 -1.66 -6.04 3.10
N CYS A 248 -1.51 -7.15 2.37
CA CYS A 248 -2.23 -7.37 1.13
C CYS A 248 -3.74 -7.27 1.36
N LEU A 249 -4.27 -7.98 2.36
CA LEU A 249 -5.69 -7.96 2.71
C LEU A 249 -6.18 -6.55 3.05
N TYR A 250 -5.37 -5.78 3.78
CA TYR A 250 -5.67 -4.39 4.04
C TYR A 250 -5.69 -3.54 2.75
N MET A 251 -4.69 -3.71 1.88
CA MET A 251 -4.62 -2.97 0.61
C MET A 251 -5.78 -3.29 -0.33
N PHE A 252 -6.17 -4.57 -0.41
CA PHE A 252 -7.33 -5.04 -1.19
C PHE A 252 -8.65 -4.45 -0.71
N THR A 253 -8.75 -4.01 0.54
CA THR A 253 -9.99 -3.48 1.11
C THR A 253 -9.98 -1.96 1.11
N ALA A 254 -9.01 -1.36 1.81
CA ALA A 254 -8.95 0.07 2.07
C ALA A 254 -8.66 0.92 0.82
N PHE A 255 -7.91 0.39 -0.15
CA PHE A 255 -7.51 1.15 -1.36
C PHE A 255 -8.13 0.60 -2.64
N SER A 256 -9.13 -0.27 -2.53
CA SER A 256 -9.75 -0.93 -3.70
C SER A 256 -10.31 0.05 -4.72
N ALA A 257 -11.02 1.09 -4.26
CA ALA A 257 -11.59 2.12 -5.11
C ALA A 257 -10.51 2.87 -5.90
N GLY A 258 -9.50 3.44 -5.21
CA GLY A 258 -8.42 4.18 -5.87
C GLY A 258 -7.58 3.35 -6.85
N ILE A 259 -7.28 2.09 -6.49
CA ILE A 259 -6.62 1.15 -7.42
C ILE A 259 -7.51 0.90 -8.64
N SER A 260 -8.81 0.69 -8.45
CA SER A 260 -9.74 0.40 -9.54
C SER A 260 -9.93 1.59 -10.49
N GLU A 261 -10.01 2.83 -9.98
CA GLU A 261 -10.06 4.05 -10.80
C GLU A 261 -8.83 4.15 -11.71
N LYS A 262 -7.64 3.91 -11.14
CA LYS A 262 -6.39 3.97 -11.91
C LYS A 262 -6.29 2.88 -12.97
N ILE A 263 -6.80 1.68 -12.69
CA ILE A 263 -6.84 0.60 -13.67
C ILE A 263 -7.80 0.94 -14.81
N VAL A 264 -8.98 1.51 -14.52
CA VAL A 264 -9.97 1.94 -15.52
C VAL A 264 -9.37 2.98 -16.47
N ASP A 265 -8.64 3.96 -15.93
CA ASP A 265 -7.93 4.97 -16.72
C ASP A 265 -6.83 4.35 -17.58
N LEU A 266 -6.00 3.46 -17.01
CA LEU A 266 -4.88 2.79 -17.72
C LEU A 266 -5.34 1.88 -18.87
N ILE A 267 -6.47 1.18 -18.71
CA ILE A 267 -7.04 0.35 -19.78
C ILE A 267 -7.71 1.21 -20.86
N GLY A 268 -7.91 2.51 -20.60
CA GLY A 268 -8.65 3.41 -21.48
C GLY A 268 -10.17 3.22 -21.41
N LEU A 269 -10.65 2.41 -20.46
CA LEU A 269 -12.06 2.10 -20.28
C LEU A 269 -12.85 3.34 -19.83
N GLY A 270 -12.25 4.27 -19.10
CA GLY A 270 -12.97 5.45 -18.62
C GLY A 270 -12.16 6.28 -17.65
N TYR A 271 -12.86 6.87 -16.68
CA TYR A 271 -12.33 7.77 -15.65
C TYR A 271 -11.53 8.97 -16.21
N GLN A 272 -12.02 9.53 -17.32
CA GLN A 272 -11.32 10.56 -18.07
C GLN A 272 -12.25 11.63 -18.62
N TYR A 273 -11.71 12.83 -18.81
CA TYR A 273 -12.42 13.89 -19.51
C TYR A 273 -12.27 13.69 -21.02
N ARG A 274 -13.40 13.53 -21.72
CA ARG A 274 -13.46 13.42 -23.18
C ARG A 274 -14.29 14.56 -23.75
N CYS A 275 -13.88 15.06 -24.92
CA CYS A 275 -14.63 16.07 -25.66
C CYS A 275 -15.16 15.47 -26.95
N TYR A 276 -16.35 15.89 -27.34
CA TYR A 276 -17.00 15.49 -28.59
C TYR A 276 -17.65 16.71 -29.25
N TYR A 277 -17.92 16.65 -30.55
CA TYR A 277 -18.66 17.70 -31.23
C TYR A 277 -20.13 17.70 -30.79
N ASP A 278 -20.71 18.89 -30.67
CA ASP A 278 -22.12 19.06 -30.26
C ASP A 278 -23.07 18.40 -31.27
N THR A 279 -22.73 18.45 -32.57
CA THR A 279 -23.48 17.78 -33.64
C THR A 279 -23.68 16.30 -33.38
N ASP A 280 -22.66 15.65 -32.82
CA ASP A 280 -22.63 14.20 -32.62
C ASP A 280 -23.28 13.83 -31.28
N LEU A 281 -23.24 14.73 -30.29
CA LEU A 281 -23.80 14.51 -28.95
C LEU A 281 -25.29 14.86 -28.83
N ASN A 282 -25.79 15.84 -29.59
CA ASN A 282 -27.15 16.37 -29.44
C ASN A 282 -28.24 15.30 -29.60
N GLN A 283 -27.99 14.27 -30.42
CA GLN A 283 -28.92 13.15 -30.63
C GLN A 283 -29.16 12.29 -29.37
N TYR A 284 -28.28 12.36 -28.36
CA TYR A 284 -28.34 11.54 -27.16
C TYR A 284 -29.02 12.25 -25.97
N LEU A 285 -29.50 13.49 -26.15
CA LEU A 285 -30.26 14.26 -25.15
C LEU A 285 -29.59 14.27 -23.76
N ILE A 286 -28.29 14.55 -23.72
CA ILE A 286 -27.52 14.57 -22.48
C ILE A 286 -27.98 15.76 -21.61
N PRO A 287 -28.43 15.54 -20.36
CA PRO A 287 -28.85 16.63 -19.48
C PRO A 287 -27.69 17.56 -19.12
N ASP A 288 -27.96 18.86 -18.99
CA ASP A 288 -26.94 19.89 -18.75
C ASP A 288 -26.12 19.65 -17.47
N GLU A 289 -26.66 18.96 -16.47
CA GLU A 289 -25.95 18.62 -15.23
C GLU A 289 -24.73 17.70 -15.43
N PHE A 290 -24.70 16.95 -16.54
CA PHE A 290 -23.60 16.06 -16.93
C PHE A 290 -22.54 16.74 -17.80
N ILE A 291 -22.84 17.94 -18.28
CA ILE A 291 -21.92 18.72 -19.09
C ILE A 291 -20.92 19.39 -18.18
N GLN A 292 -19.64 19.02 -18.33
CA GLN A 292 -18.57 19.58 -17.51
C GLN A 292 -18.30 21.01 -17.94
N ASP A 293 -18.08 21.22 -19.24
CA ASP A 293 -17.88 22.52 -19.90
C ASP A 293 -18.31 22.45 -21.37
N LYS A 294 -18.62 23.60 -21.98
CA LYS A 294 -18.82 23.75 -23.44
C LYS A 294 -17.78 24.72 -24.01
N PHE A 295 -17.19 24.37 -25.14
CA PHE A 295 -16.19 25.17 -25.86
C PHE A 295 -16.59 25.27 -27.34
N ASN A 296 -17.12 26.42 -27.76
CA ASN A 296 -17.65 26.62 -29.11
C ASN A 296 -18.70 25.54 -29.47
N ASN A 297 -18.35 24.64 -30.40
CA ASN A 297 -19.18 23.52 -30.88
C ASN A 297 -18.75 22.16 -30.27
N LYS A 298 -18.10 22.18 -29.10
CA LYS A 298 -17.61 20.98 -28.42
C LYS A 298 -18.16 20.94 -27.00
N THR A 299 -18.58 19.75 -26.58
CA THR A 299 -19.02 19.49 -25.22
C THR A 299 -18.04 18.55 -24.53
N LYS A 300 -17.61 18.94 -23.33
CA LYS A 300 -16.71 18.16 -22.46
C LYS A 300 -17.55 17.35 -21.47
N LEU A 301 -17.34 16.04 -21.45
CA LEU A 301 -17.97 15.11 -20.54
C LEU A 301 -16.91 14.43 -19.68
N PHE A 302 -17.29 14.08 -18.44
CA PHE A 302 -16.48 13.16 -17.62
C PHE A 302 -17.04 11.75 -17.80
N VAL A 303 -16.32 10.94 -18.57
CA VAL A 303 -16.69 9.55 -18.86
C VAL A 303 -16.15 8.68 -17.76
N VAL A 304 -17.04 8.11 -16.95
CA VAL A 304 -16.71 7.20 -15.85
C VAL A 304 -16.29 5.85 -16.41
N ALA A 305 -17.03 5.33 -17.39
CA ALA A 305 -16.74 4.10 -18.10
C ALA A 305 -17.38 4.13 -19.49
N ASP A 306 -16.72 3.53 -20.47
CA ASP A 306 -17.17 3.33 -21.84
C ASP A 306 -17.00 1.85 -22.16
N ILE A 307 -18.12 1.14 -22.21
CA ILE A 307 -18.14 -0.32 -22.32
C ILE A 307 -18.93 -0.67 -23.58
N ASP A 308 -18.23 -1.08 -24.63
CA ASP A 308 -18.82 -1.43 -25.92
C ASP A 308 -19.78 -0.35 -26.47
N GLY A 309 -19.38 0.92 -26.33
CA GLY A 309 -20.17 2.08 -26.76
C GLY A 309 -21.27 2.49 -25.76
N LYS A 310 -21.40 1.82 -24.62
CA LYS A 310 -22.24 2.27 -23.52
C LYS A 310 -21.43 3.19 -22.61
N MET A 311 -21.67 4.49 -22.75
CA MET A 311 -20.96 5.54 -22.04
C MET A 311 -21.70 5.91 -20.75
N TYR A 312 -21.04 5.70 -19.62
CA TYR A 312 -21.43 6.15 -18.29
C TYR A 312 -20.78 7.49 -17.98
N ILE A 313 -21.57 8.49 -17.60
CA ILE A 313 -21.08 9.86 -17.38
C ILE A 313 -21.45 10.36 -15.97
N ALA A 314 -20.55 11.16 -15.38
CA ALA A 314 -20.79 11.77 -14.08
C ALA A 314 -21.23 13.24 -14.22
N PRO A 315 -22.09 13.72 -13.30
CA PRO A 315 -22.43 15.13 -13.24
C PRO A 315 -21.24 15.98 -12.78
N LYS A 316 -21.34 17.30 -12.98
CA LYS A 316 -20.26 18.24 -12.66
C LYS A 316 -19.78 18.07 -11.21
N ASN A 317 -18.46 17.99 -11.02
CA ASN A 317 -17.78 17.81 -9.73
C ASN A 317 -18.11 16.50 -8.97
N LYS A 318 -18.77 15.52 -9.60
CA LYS A 318 -18.93 14.17 -9.03
C LYS A 318 -18.10 13.16 -9.81
N ARG A 319 -17.78 12.05 -9.15
CA ARG A 319 -17.07 10.90 -9.74
C ARG A 319 -17.97 9.66 -9.90
N THR A 320 -19.24 9.79 -9.53
CA THR A 320 -20.24 8.73 -9.64
C THR A 320 -21.15 8.98 -10.84
N THR A 321 -21.49 7.93 -11.58
CA THR A 321 -22.42 7.99 -12.69
C THR A 321 -23.85 7.83 -12.19
N SER A 322 -24.76 8.61 -12.75
CA SER A 322 -26.22 8.47 -12.62
C SER A 322 -26.93 8.41 -13.97
N PHE A 323 -26.19 8.56 -15.07
CA PHE A 323 -26.71 8.55 -16.43
C PHE A 323 -25.78 7.76 -17.35
N TYR A 324 -26.38 7.02 -18.28
CA TYR A 324 -25.65 6.37 -19.36
C TYR A 324 -26.42 6.52 -20.66
N PHE A 325 -25.69 6.52 -21.76
CA PHE A 325 -26.24 6.48 -23.10
C PHE A 325 -25.43 5.51 -23.96
N THR A 326 -25.99 5.09 -25.09
CA THR A 326 -25.34 4.13 -26.00
C THR A 326 -25.00 4.83 -27.30
N ALA A 327 -23.71 4.91 -27.61
CA ALA A 327 -23.14 5.50 -28.80
C ALA A 327 -22.05 4.58 -29.35
N LYS A 328 -22.30 3.96 -30.51
CA LYS A 328 -21.37 2.98 -31.09
C LYS A 328 -20.09 3.61 -31.63
N GLU A 329 -20.15 4.87 -32.10
CA GLU A 329 -19.01 5.58 -32.68
C GLU A 329 -19.16 7.08 -32.38
N LEU A 330 -18.54 7.54 -31.29
CA LEU A 330 -18.38 8.96 -30.99
C LEU A 330 -16.92 9.35 -31.20
N ALA A 331 -16.67 10.22 -32.18
CA ALA A 331 -15.33 10.70 -32.47
C ALA A 331 -14.85 11.61 -31.34
N GLN A 332 -13.91 11.12 -30.52
CA GLN A 332 -13.27 11.95 -29.51
C GLN A 332 -12.43 13.05 -30.19
N VAL A 333 -12.64 14.28 -29.78
CA VAL A 333 -11.88 15.44 -30.23
C VAL A 333 -11.02 16.02 -29.12
N SER A 334 -9.98 16.76 -29.50
CA SER A 334 -9.18 17.50 -28.54
C SER A 334 -10.03 18.53 -27.81
N CYS A 335 -9.93 18.53 -26.47
CA CYS A 335 -10.50 19.53 -25.58
C CYS A 335 -9.78 20.88 -25.64
N ASN A 336 -8.76 21.03 -26.50
CA ASN A 336 -8.13 22.32 -26.73
C ASN A 336 -9.10 23.27 -27.45
N LYS A 337 -9.04 24.54 -27.06
CA LYS A 337 -9.86 25.64 -27.59
C LYS A 337 -9.76 25.74 -29.10
#